data_AF-A0AAE3XR19-F1
#
_entry.id   AF-A0AAE3XR19-F1
#
_cell.length_a   1.000
_cell.length_b   1.000
_cell.length_c   1.000
_cell.angle_alpha   90.00
_cell.angle_beta   90.00
_cell.angle_gamma   90.00
#
_symmetry.space_group_name_H-M   'P 1'
#
loop_
_entity.id
_entity.type
_entity.pdbx_description
1 polymer ?
#
loop_
_entity_poly.entity_id
_entity_poly.type
_entity_poly.pdbx_seq_one_letter_code
_entity_poly.pdbx_strand_id
1 'polypeptide(L)'
;MNTKEFVKAFYNEKQKFLAEYLSKNSETEVGQLVSSLNLTNDQTEIMKKLMDGALTDVFYTILLGLDGSASIGGEQEMYDLKDENGNQLSGDGEIEAYAYEYFQEAE
;
A
#
# COMPACT_ATOMS: atom_id res chain seq x y z
N MET A 1 -2.00 11.08 -15.30
CA MET A 1 -1.10 10.45 -14.30
C MET A 1 -0.24 9.44 -15.05
N ASN A 2 1.06 9.32 -14.76
CA ASN A 2 1.90 8.25 -15.34
C ASN A 2 2.03 7.05 -14.38
N THR A 3 2.59 5.93 -14.84
CA THR A 3 2.77 4.70 -14.05
C THR A 3 3.46 4.95 -12.70
N LYS A 4 4.56 5.71 -12.70
CA LYS A 4 5.30 6.04 -11.47
C LYS A 4 4.47 6.86 -10.49
N GLU A 5 3.74 7.87 -10.98
CA GLU A 5 2.84 8.68 -10.18
C GLU A 5 1.68 7.85 -9.60
N PHE A 6 1.16 6.91 -10.40
CA PHE A 6 0.12 5.97 -9.97
C PHE A 6 0.61 5.09 -8.82
N VAL A 7 1.77 4.42 -8.97
CA VAL A 7 2.35 3.60 -7.90
C VAL A 7 2.69 4.44 -6.66
N LYS A 8 3.25 5.64 -6.85
CA LYS A 8 3.55 6.56 -5.75
C LYS A 8 2.28 6.95 -4.98
N ALA A 9 1.14 7.08 -5.65
CA ALA A 9 -0.13 7.37 -4.98
C ALA A 9 -0.53 6.25 -4.00
N PHE A 10 -0.34 4.98 -4.36
CA PHE A 10 -0.56 3.84 -3.47
C PHE A 10 0.37 3.89 -2.25
N TYR A 11 1.65 4.18 -2.48
CA TYR A 11 2.61 4.34 -1.38
C TYR A 11 2.21 5.49 -0.43
N ASN A 12 1.83 6.65 -0.97
CA ASN A 12 1.40 7.77 -0.15
C ASN A 12 0.12 7.46 0.65
N GLU A 13 -0.83 6.73 0.05
CA GLU A 13 -2.06 6.32 0.76
C GLU A 13 -1.75 5.32 1.88
N LYS A 14 -0.84 4.36 1.65
CA LYS A 14 -0.30 3.47 2.70
C LYS A 14 0.27 4.27 3.88
N GLN A 15 1.12 5.26 3.59
CA GLN A 15 1.72 6.11 4.62
C GLN A 15 0.67 6.93 5.39
N LYS A 16 -0.34 7.45 4.67
CA LYS A 16 -1.46 8.18 5.27
C LYS A 16 -2.26 7.28 6.21
N PHE A 17 -2.63 6.06 5.79
CA PHE A 17 -3.33 5.12 6.66
C PHE A 17 -2.51 4.74 7.89
N LEU A 18 -1.22 4.47 7.72
CA LEU A 18 -0.35 4.15 8.85
C LEU A 18 -0.31 5.31 9.88
N ALA A 19 -0.15 6.54 9.40
CA ALA A 19 -0.14 7.73 10.26
C ALA A 19 -1.50 7.96 10.94
N GLU A 20 -2.60 7.74 10.22
CA GLU A 20 -3.96 7.92 10.73
C GLU A 20 -4.32 6.86 11.79
N TYR A 21 -3.97 5.59 11.56
CA TYR A 21 -4.26 4.50 12.50
C TYR A 21 -3.45 4.59 13.81
N LEU A 22 -2.25 5.17 13.76
CA LEU A 22 -1.39 5.35 14.93
C LEU A 22 -1.55 6.73 15.59
N SER A 23 -2.42 7.59 15.04
CA SER A 23 -2.71 8.90 15.62
C SER A 23 -3.47 8.76 16.93
N LYS A 24 -3.05 9.53 17.96
CA LYS A 24 -3.76 9.62 19.24
C LYS A 24 -5.19 10.15 19.11
N ASN A 25 -5.46 10.90 18.05
CA ASN A 25 -6.77 11.51 17.76
C ASN A 25 -7.38 10.90 16.50
N SER A 26 -7.11 9.63 16.22
CA SER A 26 -7.69 8.97 15.05
C SER A 26 -9.21 8.92 15.15
N GLU A 27 -9.89 9.33 14.08
CA GLU A 27 -11.34 9.19 13.94
C GLU A 27 -11.75 7.88 13.25
N THR A 28 -10.76 7.13 12.74
CA THR A 28 -11.00 5.81 12.14
C THR A 28 -11.30 4.77 13.22
N GLU A 29 -12.14 3.80 12.88
CA GLU A 29 -12.43 2.66 13.77
C GLU A 29 -11.14 1.91 14.15
N VAL A 30 -10.22 1.71 13.20
CA VAL A 30 -8.93 1.04 13.46
C VAL A 30 -8.10 1.83 14.47
N GLY A 31 -7.95 3.15 14.30
CA GLY A 31 -7.16 3.95 15.24
C GLY A 31 -7.81 4.10 16.61
N GLN A 32 -9.14 4.09 16.70
CA GLN A 32 -9.86 4.00 17.97
C GLN A 32 -9.60 2.67 18.68
N LEU A 33 -9.61 1.55 17.95
CA LEU A 33 -9.27 0.23 18.50
C LEU A 33 -7.82 0.19 18.98
N VAL A 34 -6.86 0.68 18.19
CA VAL A 34 -5.45 0.77 18.60
C VAL A 34 -5.30 1.58 19.89
N SER A 35 -5.94 2.75 19.94
CA SER A 35 -5.91 3.63 21.10
C SER A 35 -6.50 2.95 22.35
N SER A 36 -7.55 2.15 22.18
CA SER A 36 -8.20 1.41 23.28
C SER A 36 -7.30 0.36 23.94
N LEU A 37 -6.26 -0.12 23.23
CA LEU A 37 -5.32 -1.11 23.76
C LEU A 37 -4.36 -0.55 24.82
N ASN A 38 -4.26 0.80 24.94
CA ASN A 38 -3.39 1.48 25.91
C ASN A 38 -1.95 0.94 25.92
N LEU A 39 -1.37 0.79 24.72
CA LEU A 39 -0.05 0.20 24.52
C LEU A 39 1.06 1.02 25.20
N THR A 40 2.08 0.33 25.71
CA THR A 40 3.35 0.96 26.09
C THR A 40 4.09 1.48 24.84
N ASN A 41 5.16 2.26 25.04
CA ASN A 41 5.98 2.74 23.92
C ASN A 41 6.57 1.58 23.09
N ASP A 42 7.12 0.55 23.75
CA ASP A 42 7.69 -0.62 23.07
C ASP A 42 6.62 -1.39 22.28
N GLN A 43 5.42 -1.53 22.85
CA GLN A 43 4.28 -2.15 22.17
C GLN A 43 3.77 -1.31 21.01
N THR A 44 3.84 0.03 21.12
CA THR A 44 3.46 0.95 20.05
C THR A 44 4.41 0.83 18.85
N GLU A 45 5.71 0.69 19.08
CA GLU A 45 6.69 0.45 18.01
C GLU A 45 6.47 -0.91 17.33
N ILE A 46 6.13 -1.95 18.09
CA ILE A 46 5.76 -3.26 17.53
C ILE A 46 4.48 -3.13 16.69
N MET A 47 3.46 -2.42 17.20
CA MET A 47 2.20 -2.19 16.48
C MET A 47 2.45 -1.44 15.17
N LYS A 48 3.31 -0.42 15.19
CA LYS A 48 3.71 0.33 14.00
C LYS A 48 4.32 -0.59 12.95
N LYS A 49 5.29 -1.43 13.34
CA LYS A 49 5.94 -2.39 12.42
C LYS A 49 4.94 -3.41 11.87
N LEU A 50 4.04 -3.92 12.71
CA LEU A 50 3.00 -4.87 12.30
C LEU A 50 2.07 -4.24 11.25
N MET A 51 1.57 -3.03 11.51
CA MET A 51 0.67 -2.33 10.57
C MET A 51 1.40 -1.94 9.29
N ASP A 52 2.62 -1.43 9.40
CA ASP A 52 3.43 -1.06 8.24
C ASP A 52 3.71 -2.27 7.34
N GLY A 53 4.06 -3.42 7.94
CA GLY A 53 4.23 -4.69 7.21
C GLY A 53 2.94 -5.15 6.56
N ALA A 54 1.83 -5.23 7.31
CA ALA A 54 0.56 -5.67 6.78
C ALA A 54 0.03 -4.78 5.63
N LEU A 55 0.16 -3.46 5.76
CA LEU A 55 -0.20 -2.52 4.69
C LEU A 55 0.77 -2.63 3.51
N THR A 56 2.06 -2.85 3.74
CA THR A 56 3.03 -3.14 2.66
C THR A 56 2.60 -4.36 1.88
N ASP A 57 2.34 -5.49 2.55
CA ASP A 57 1.92 -6.74 1.91
C ASP A 57 0.67 -6.54 1.05
N VAL A 58 -0.35 -5.85 1.59
CA VAL A 58 -1.62 -5.60 0.89
C VAL A 58 -1.43 -4.70 -0.34
N PHE A 59 -0.85 -3.51 -0.17
CA PHE A 59 -0.72 -2.56 -1.28
C PHE A 59 0.24 -3.06 -2.36
N TYR A 60 1.35 -3.69 -1.95
CA TYR A 60 2.32 -4.27 -2.87
C TYR A 60 1.71 -5.43 -3.67
N THR A 61 1.00 -6.35 -3.02
CA THR A 61 0.34 -7.47 -3.72
C THR A 61 -0.72 -6.98 -4.69
N ILE A 62 -1.49 -5.94 -4.34
CA ILE A 62 -2.47 -5.33 -5.27
C ILE A 62 -1.77 -4.76 -6.50
N LEU A 63 -0.67 -4.02 -6.32
CA LEU A 63 0.08 -3.45 -7.44
C LEU A 63 0.65 -4.53 -8.36
N LEU A 64 1.26 -5.59 -7.80
CA LEU A 64 1.74 -6.73 -8.59
C LEU A 64 0.60 -7.47 -9.29
N GLY A 65 -0.56 -7.56 -8.63
CA GLY A 65 -1.76 -8.14 -9.23
C GLY A 65 -2.28 -7.34 -10.42
N LEU A 66 -2.25 -6.00 -10.34
CA LEU A 66 -2.64 -5.11 -11.44
C LEU A 66 -1.62 -5.15 -12.59
N ASP A 67 -0.35 -5.37 -12.30
CA ASP A 67 0.69 -5.57 -13.32
C ASP A 67 0.55 -6.93 -14.03
N GLY A 68 -0.02 -7.93 -13.34
CA GLY A 68 -0.09 -9.32 -13.77
C GLY A 68 1.05 -10.21 -13.27
N SER A 69 1.97 -9.64 -12.49
CA SER A 69 3.10 -10.36 -11.85
C SER A 69 2.72 -11.14 -10.59
N ALA A 70 1.51 -10.95 -10.05
CA ALA A 70 0.97 -11.74 -8.95
C ALA A 70 -0.50 -12.14 -9.18
N SER A 71 -0.97 -13.19 -8.51
CA SER A 71 -2.38 -13.59 -8.57
C SER A 71 -3.26 -12.70 -7.68
N ILE A 72 -4.43 -12.28 -8.19
CA ILE A 72 -5.49 -11.67 -7.38
C ILE A 72 -6.52 -12.78 -7.07
N GLY A 73 -6.62 -13.16 -5.80
CA GLY A 73 -7.60 -14.18 -5.37
C GLY A 73 -7.38 -15.58 -5.98
N GLY A 74 -6.15 -15.87 -6.43
CA GLY A 74 -5.79 -17.14 -7.07
C GLY A 74 -5.79 -17.12 -8.60
N GLU A 75 -6.30 -16.05 -9.22
CA GLU A 75 -6.27 -15.86 -10.67
C GLU A 75 -5.16 -14.88 -11.05
N GLN A 76 -4.33 -15.24 -12.02
CA GLN A 76 -3.24 -14.39 -12.51
C GLN A 76 -3.45 -14.09 -13.99
N GLU A 77 -3.56 -12.81 -14.31
CA GLU A 77 -3.87 -12.30 -15.65
C GLU A 77 -3.13 -10.98 -15.89
N MET A 78 -2.82 -10.67 -17.14
CA MET A 78 -2.29 -9.35 -17.52
C MET A 78 -3.45 -8.36 -17.69
N TYR A 79 -3.40 -7.23 -16.98
CA TYR A 79 -4.44 -6.20 -17.05
C TYR A 79 -4.00 -4.99 -17.87
N ASP A 80 -4.90 -4.52 -18.73
CA ASP A 80 -4.78 -3.22 -19.41
C ASP A 80 -5.45 -2.15 -18.54
N LEU A 81 -4.64 -1.32 -17.88
CA LEU A 81 -5.08 -0.28 -16.96
C LEU A 81 -4.92 1.10 -17.60
N LYS A 82 -6.01 1.86 -17.64
CA LYS A 82 -6.05 3.23 -18.17
C LYS A 82 -6.67 4.17 -17.15
N ASP A 83 -6.18 5.41 -17.11
CA ASP A 83 -6.85 6.48 -16.38
C ASP A 83 -8.13 6.95 -17.10
N GLU A 84 -8.90 7.84 -16.47
CA GLU A 84 -10.14 8.38 -17.03
C GLU A 84 -9.98 9.12 -18.37
N ASN A 85 -8.76 9.57 -18.68
CA ASN A 85 -8.42 10.24 -19.93
C ASN A 85 -7.92 9.25 -21.01
N GLY A 86 -7.86 7.96 -20.69
CA GLY A 86 -7.37 6.91 -21.57
C GLY A 86 -5.84 6.79 -21.61
N ASN A 87 -5.11 7.44 -20.71
CA ASN A 87 -3.66 7.26 -20.63
C ASN A 87 -3.36 5.88 -20.07
N GLN A 88 -2.44 5.17 -20.73
CA GLN A 88 -1.96 3.87 -20.27
C GLN A 88 -1.21 4.02 -18.94
N LEU A 89 -1.61 3.22 -17.95
CA LEU A 89 -0.96 3.12 -16.63
C LEU A 89 -0.28 1.77 -16.41
N SER A 90 -0.63 0.73 -17.17
CA SER A 90 0.10 -0.55 -17.16
C SER A 90 0.91 -0.73 -18.44
N GLY A 91 2.14 -1.20 -18.30
CA GLY A 91 3.03 -1.62 -19.39
C GLY A 91 3.84 -2.81 -18.90
N ASP A 92 4.52 -3.54 -19.80
CA ASP A 92 5.24 -4.78 -19.46
C ASP A 92 6.21 -4.62 -18.26
N GLY A 93 5.75 -4.96 -17.05
CA GLY A 93 6.54 -4.93 -15.81
C GLY A 93 6.77 -3.56 -15.19
N GLU A 94 6.13 -2.49 -15.68
CA GLU A 94 6.41 -1.13 -15.18
C GLU A 94 5.82 -0.88 -13.79
N ILE A 95 4.65 -1.44 -13.48
CA ILE A 95 4.03 -1.26 -12.16
C ILE A 95 4.84 -2.02 -11.11
N GLU A 96 5.25 -3.27 -11.40
CA GLU A 96 6.09 -4.06 -10.51
C GLU A 96 7.41 -3.35 -10.17
N ALA A 97 8.11 -2.81 -11.17
CA ALA A 97 9.39 -2.14 -10.97
C ALA A 97 9.26 -0.95 -10.00
N TYR A 98 8.28 -0.07 -10.22
CA TYR A 98 8.06 1.06 -9.32
C TYR A 98 7.50 0.62 -7.96
N ALA A 99 6.72 -0.46 -7.90
CA ALA A 99 6.22 -0.99 -6.63
C ALA A 99 7.41 -1.47 -5.78
N TYR A 100 8.38 -2.14 -6.39
CA TYR A 100 9.59 -2.58 -5.70
C TYR A 100 10.42 -1.37 -5.19
N GLU A 101 10.65 -0.36 -6.05
CA GLU A 101 11.33 0.88 -5.67
C GLU A 101 10.69 1.53 -4.41
N TYR A 102 9.36 1.65 -4.39
CA TYR A 102 8.66 2.37 -3.31
C TYR A 102 8.42 1.53 -2.05
N PHE A 103 8.22 0.22 -2.16
CA PHE A 103 7.79 -0.61 -1.03
C PHE A 103 8.89 -1.50 -0.46
N GLN A 104 9.98 -1.75 -1.19
CA GLN A 104 11.06 -2.66 -0.78
C GLN A 104 12.44 -1.98 -0.69
N GLU A 105 12.76 -1.06 -1.62
CA GLU A 105 14.06 -0.36 -1.59
C GLU A 105 14.06 0.92 -0.75
N ALA A 106 12.91 1.56 -0.56
CA ALA A 106 12.78 2.76 0.22
C ALA A 106 12.83 2.46 1.73
N GLU A 107 14.05 2.34 2.29
CA GLU A 107 14.32 2.47 3.73
C GLU A 107 14.48 3.94 4.16
#